data_AF-A0A7Y8TH54-F1
#
_entry.id   AF-A0A7Y8TH54-F1
#
_cell.length_a   1.000
_cell.length_b   1.000
_cell.length_c   1.000
_cell.angle_alpha   90.00
_cell.angle_beta   90.00
_cell.angle_gamma   90.00
#
_symmetry.space_group_name_H-M   'P 1'
#
loop_
_entity.id
_entity.type
_entity.pdbx_description
1 polymer ?
#
loop_
_entity_poly.entity_id
_entity_poly.type
_entity_poly.pdbx_seq_one_letter_code
_entity_poly.pdbx_strand_id
1 'polypeptide(L)'
;MKKIIIILLTVFSVFQVQAQSEEQSKVIFENVGKAFRDGDASQLGLYFASSLDVILPGNEGTYSKQQAEMILKDFFSKNRPKSFVINHLGTSNDGSRYAIGTCRTANQNYRAYILIKNGGGKFVIRQLQLEKD
;
A
#
# COMPACT_ATOMS: atom_id res chain seq x y z
N MET A 1 4.27 1.21 -45.57
CA MET A 1 5.45 1.05 -44.69
C MET A 1 5.51 2.08 -43.57
N LYS A 2 5.52 3.40 -43.83
CA LYS A 2 5.53 4.46 -42.77
C LYS A 2 4.40 4.32 -41.73
N LYS A 3 3.16 4.00 -42.14
CA LYS A 3 2.03 3.80 -41.23
C LYS A 3 2.19 2.58 -40.30
N ILE A 4 2.79 1.50 -40.79
CA ILE A 4 3.09 0.29 -40.00
C ILE A 4 4.17 0.57 -38.96
N ILE A 5 5.20 1.34 -39.34
CA ILE A 5 6.27 1.77 -38.43
C ILE A 5 5.72 2.66 -37.31
N ILE A 6 4.80 3.57 -37.62
CA ILE A 6 4.15 4.43 -36.60
C ILE A 6 3.30 3.58 -35.64
N ILE A 7 2.54 2.61 -36.14
CA ILE A 7 1.73 1.70 -35.31
C ILE A 7 2.61 0.84 -34.40
N LEU A 8 3.75 0.34 -34.89
CA LEU A 8 4.71 -0.41 -34.06
C LEU A 8 5.31 0.46 -32.94
N LEU A 9 5.64 1.72 -33.23
CA LEU A 9 6.20 2.68 -32.26
C LEU A 9 5.19 3.08 -31.17
N THR A 10 3.91 3.23 -31.51
CA THR A 10 2.85 3.49 -30.51
C THR A 10 2.54 2.28 -29.66
N VAL A 11 2.56 1.06 -30.22
CA VAL A 11 2.35 -0.16 -29.42
C VAL A 11 3.52 -0.37 -28.45
N PHE A 12 4.75 -0.14 -28.87
CA PHE A 12 5.93 -0.27 -28.00
C PHE A 12 5.94 0.71 -26.82
N SER A 13 5.41 1.92 -26.99
CA SER A 13 5.33 2.93 -25.92
C SER A 13 4.29 2.60 -24.84
N VAL A 14 3.20 1.91 -25.18
CA VAL A 14 2.18 1.48 -24.20
C VAL A 14 2.70 0.37 -23.28
N PHE A 15 3.50 -0.56 -23.80
CA PHE A 15 4.14 -1.61 -22.99
C PHE A 15 5.12 -1.05 -21.94
N GLN A 16 5.84 0.02 -22.28
CA GLN A 16 6.79 0.68 -21.36
C GLN A 16 6.07 1.28 -20.14
N VAL A 17 4.93 1.94 -20.35
CA VAL A 17 4.16 2.59 -19.27
C VAL A 17 3.60 1.55 -18.30
N GLN A 18 3.13 0.41 -18.80
CA GLN A 18 2.56 -0.63 -17.94
C GLN A 18 3.62 -1.30 -17.06
N ALA A 19 4.78 -1.67 -17.64
CA ALA A 19 5.90 -2.24 -16.90
C ALA A 19 6.41 -1.30 -15.79
N GLN A 20 6.48 0.01 -16.06
CA GLN A 20 6.88 1.01 -15.07
C GLN A 20 5.89 1.09 -13.90
N SER A 21 4.58 0.94 -14.16
CA SER A 21 3.55 1.00 -13.12
C SER A 21 3.62 -0.19 -12.15
N GLU A 22 3.94 -1.38 -12.68
CA GLU A 22 4.05 -2.61 -11.88
C GLU A 22 5.25 -2.54 -10.94
N GLU A 23 6.41 -2.11 -11.44
CA GLU A 23 7.63 -1.95 -10.63
C GLU A 23 7.43 -0.94 -9.50
N GLN A 24 6.81 0.21 -9.78
CA GLN A 24 6.51 1.21 -8.74
C GLN A 24 5.62 0.65 -7.62
N SER A 25 4.61 -0.14 -7.98
CA SER A 25 3.71 -0.74 -6.98
C SER A 25 4.45 -1.75 -6.08
N LYS A 26 5.35 -2.54 -6.66
CA LYS A 26 6.18 -3.52 -5.93
C LYS A 26 7.12 -2.83 -4.94
N VAL A 27 7.83 -1.79 -5.39
CA VAL A 27 8.72 -0.99 -4.53
C VAL A 27 7.97 -0.38 -3.35
N ILE A 28 6.74 0.10 -3.56
CA ILE A 28 5.93 0.66 -2.47
C ILE A 28 5.53 -0.43 -1.46
N PHE A 29 5.09 -1.60 -1.91
CA PHE A 29 4.75 -2.70 -1.00
C PHE A 29 5.98 -3.22 -0.22
N GLU A 30 7.16 -3.25 -0.83
CA GLU A 30 8.40 -3.60 -0.12
C GLU A 30 8.73 -2.60 0.99
N ASN A 31 8.63 -1.30 0.70
CA ASN A 31 8.86 -0.23 1.68
C ASN A 31 7.82 -0.23 2.79
N VAL A 32 6.54 -0.39 2.44
CA VAL A 32 5.45 -0.54 3.40
C VAL A 32 5.69 -1.75 4.30
N GLY A 33 6.07 -2.89 3.72
CA GLY A 33 6.40 -4.09 4.47
C GLY A 33 7.57 -3.90 5.43
N LYS A 34 8.60 -3.12 5.02
CA LYS A 34 9.70 -2.74 5.91
C LYS A 34 9.21 -1.87 7.07
N ALA A 35 8.44 -0.83 6.79
CA ALA A 35 7.93 0.06 7.82
C ALA A 35 7.01 -0.67 8.82
N PHE A 36 6.21 -1.65 8.36
CA PHE A 36 5.47 -2.55 9.24
C PHE A 36 6.38 -3.40 10.13
N ARG A 37 7.45 -3.99 9.59
CA ARG A 37 8.42 -4.77 10.41
C ARG A 37 9.07 -3.91 11.49
N ASP A 38 9.35 -2.65 11.18
CA ASP A 38 10.00 -1.72 12.09
C ASP A 38 8.99 -1.11 13.10
N GLY A 39 7.68 -1.24 12.84
CA GLY A 39 6.63 -0.55 13.60
C GLY A 39 6.68 0.97 13.43
N ASP A 40 7.13 1.43 12.28
CA ASP A 40 7.39 2.85 11.99
C ASP A 40 6.21 3.47 11.21
N ALA A 41 5.28 4.05 11.96
CA ALA A 41 4.11 4.74 11.39
C ALA A 41 4.51 5.97 10.55
N SER A 42 5.62 6.64 10.88
CA SER A 42 6.07 7.82 10.14
C SER A 42 6.62 7.44 8.76
N GLN A 43 7.32 6.30 8.65
CA GLN A 43 7.73 5.75 7.35
C GLN A 43 6.53 5.32 6.51
N LEU A 44 5.48 4.75 7.12
CA LEU A 44 4.22 4.47 6.42
C LEU A 44 3.53 5.76 5.95
N GLY A 45 3.54 6.79 6.80
CA GLY A 45 2.96 8.11 6.52
C GLY A 45 3.48 8.74 5.23
N LEU A 46 4.73 8.46 4.84
CA LEU A 46 5.30 8.94 3.57
C LEU A 46 4.48 8.51 2.34
N TYR A 47 3.77 7.38 2.43
CA TYR A 47 2.99 6.81 1.34
C TYR A 47 1.49 7.09 1.45
N PHE A 48 1.01 7.70 2.54
CA PHE A 48 -0.42 7.99 2.70
C PHE A 48 -0.92 9.02 1.69
N ALA A 49 -2.12 8.77 1.17
CA ALA A 49 -2.89 9.81 0.50
C ALA A 49 -3.24 10.95 1.48
N SER A 50 -3.65 12.10 0.95
CA SER A 50 -4.11 13.22 1.78
C SER A 50 -5.27 12.85 2.70
N SER A 51 -6.11 11.91 2.23
CA SER A 51 -7.19 11.27 2.96
C SER A 51 -7.23 9.78 2.62
N LEU A 52 -7.36 8.93 3.65
CA LEU A 52 -7.36 7.47 3.54
C LEU A 52 -8.28 6.82 4.57
N ASP A 53 -8.76 5.62 4.23
CA ASP A 53 -9.54 4.78 5.12
C ASP A 53 -8.61 4.00 6.04
N VAL A 54 -8.87 4.08 7.35
CA VAL A 54 -8.14 3.37 8.39
C VAL A 54 -9.14 2.51 9.16
N ILE A 55 -8.91 1.20 9.15
CA ILE A 55 -9.73 0.21 9.86
C ILE A 55 -8.82 -0.58 10.79
N LEU A 56 -8.76 -0.17 12.04
CA LEU A 56 -8.02 -0.81 13.12
C LEU A 56 -8.98 -1.13 14.27
N PRO A 57 -8.64 -2.06 15.19
CA PRO A 57 -9.47 -2.29 16.37
C PRO A 57 -9.69 -0.99 17.14
N GLY A 58 -10.95 -0.57 17.24
CA GLY A 58 -11.37 0.66 17.92
C GLY A 58 -11.21 1.96 17.13
N ASN A 59 -10.70 1.93 15.90
CA ASN A 59 -10.61 3.10 15.02
C ASN A 59 -11.02 2.71 13.59
N GLU A 60 -12.19 3.16 13.15
CA GLU A 60 -12.68 2.91 11.81
C GLU A 60 -13.19 4.21 11.18
N GLY A 61 -12.75 4.52 9.97
CA GLY A 61 -13.21 5.69 9.25
C GLY A 61 -12.19 6.25 8.27
N THR A 62 -12.54 7.38 7.67
CA THR A 62 -11.67 8.12 6.74
C THR A 62 -10.97 9.26 7.49
N TYR A 63 -9.65 9.33 7.40
CA TYR A 63 -8.83 10.27 8.16
C TYR A 63 -7.88 11.04 7.26
N SER A 64 -7.44 12.22 7.72
CA SER A 64 -6.31 12.90 7.09
C SER A 64 -5.03 12.08 7.25
N LYS A 65 -4.04 12.32 6.37
CA LYS A 65 -2.69 11.73 6.49
C LYS A 65 -2.11 11.81 7.91
N GLN A 66 -2.20 12.98 8.53
CA GLN A 66 -1.63 13.25 9.85
C GLN A 66 -2.38 12.48 10.95
N GLN A 67 -3.71 12.44 10.86
CA GLN A 67 -4.55 11.67 11.79
C GLN A 67 -4.27 10.17 11.67
N ALA A 68 -4.21 9.64 10.44
CA ALA A 68 -3.91 8.25 10.19
C ALA A 68 -2.53 7.84 10.74
N GLU A 69 -1.50 8.71 10.58
CA GLU A 69 -0.17 8.46 11.13
C GLU A 69 -0.19 8.39 12.66
N MET A 70 -0.90 9.31 13.32
CA MET A 70 -1.05 9.31 14.78
C MET A 70 -1.80 8.07 15.28
N ILE A 71 -2.90 7.71 14.63
CA ILE A 71 -3.68 6.50 14.94
C ILE A 71 -2.81 5.25 14.82
N LEU A 72 -2.02 5.14 13.75
CA LEU A 72 -1.16 3.98 13.53
C LEU A 72 0.02 3.94 14.50
N LYS A 73 0.57 5.09 14.88
CA LYS A 73 1.61 5.21 15.90
C LYS A 73 1.11 4.72 17.26
N ASP A 74 -0.09 5.14 17.67
CA ASP A 74 -0.73 4.64 18.89
C ASP A 74 -0.97 3.12 18.80
N PHE A 75 -1.47 2.63 17.68
CA PHE A 75 -1.67 1.20 17.45
C PHE A 75 -0.37 0.39 17.59
N PHE A 76 0.73 0.80 16.93
CA PHE A 76 2.01 0.10 17.02
C PHE A 76 2.68 0.21 18.40
N SER A 77 2.41 1.28 19.15
CA SER A 77 2.89 1.38 20.54
C SER A 77 2.29 0.29 21.44
N LYS A 78 1.03 -0.06 21.20
CA LYS A 78 0.28 -1.10 21.93
C LYS A 78 0.51 -2.50 21.35
N ASN A 79 0.72 -2.59 20.04
CA ASN A 79 0.78 -3.82 19.26
C ASN A 79 2.07 -3.87 18.43
N ARG A 80 3.23 -3.82 19.09
CA ARG A 80 4.53 -3.76 18.41
C ARG A 80 4.70 -4.96 17.47
N PRO A 81 4.88 -4.72 16.15
CA PRO A 81 5.13 -5.79 15.19
C PRO A 81 6.44 -6.53 15.52
N LYS A 82 6.40 -7.86 15.53
CA LYS A 82 7.57 -8.75 15.59
C LYS A 82 7.97 -9.22 14.19
N SER A 83 6.99 -9.38 13.31
CA SER A 83 7.20 -9.75 11.92
C SER A 83 6.05 -9.26 11.06
N PHE A 84 6.35 -8.97 9.80
CA PHE A 84 5.34 -8.70 8.78
C PHE A 84 5.73 -9.41 7.47
N VAL A 85 4.79 -10.18 6.94
CA VAL A 85 4.94 -10.94 5.70
C VAL A 85 3.78 -10.60 4.78
N ILE A 86 4.06 -10.22 3.53
CA ILE A 86 3.04 -10.08 2.50
C ILE A 86 2.75 -11.46 1.95
N ASN A 87 1.50 -11.91 2.06
CA ASN A 87 1.05 -13.23 1.62
C ASN A 87 0.50 -13.19 0.20
N HIS A 88 -0.17 -12.09 -0.17
CA HIS A 88 -0.78 -11.93 -1.49
C HIS A 88 -0.65 -10.49 -2.00
N LEU A 89 -0.46 -10.38 -3.31
CA LEU A 89 -0.51 -9.13 -4.07
C LEU A 89 -1.56 -9.26 -5.16
N GLY A 90 -2.27 -8.19 -5.46
CA GLY A 90 -3.28 -8.20 -6.50
C GLY A 90 -3.55 -6.83 -7.10
N THR A 91 -4.29 -6.88 -8.20
CA THR A 91 -4.78 -5.71 -8.93
C THR A 91 -6.30 -5.74 -8.95
N SER A 92 -6.93 -4.62 -8.64
CA SER A 92 -8.38 -4.46 -8.74
C SER A 92 -8.77 -3.96 -10.13
N ASN A 93 -10.04 -4.15 -10.49
CA ASN A 93 -10.59 -3.72 -11.80
C ASN A 93 -10.47 -2.21 -12.06
N ASP A 94 -10.42 -1.39 -11.02
CA ASP A 94 -10.27 0.06 -11.12
C ASP A 94 -8.80 0.52 -11.23
N GLY A 95 -7.87 -0.42 -11.38
CA GLY A 95 -6.43 -0.16 -11.49
C GLY A 95 -5.72 0.05 -10.14
N SER A 96 -6.42 0.00 -9.01
CA SER A 96 -5.76 -0.04 -7.70
C SER A 96 -4.98 -1.35 -7.52
N ARG A 97 -3.98 -1.33 -6.63
CA ARG A 97 -3.20 -2.50 -6.25
C ARG A 97 -3.39 -2.76 -4.77
N TYR A 98 -3.43 -4.01 -4.35
CA TYR A 98 -3.55 -4.35 -2.94
C TYR A 98 -2.53 -5.39 -2.50
N ALA A 99 -2.20 -5.35 -1.21
CA ALA A 99 -1.43 -6.36 -0.51
C ALA A 99 -2.25 -6.91 0.66
N ILE A 100 -2.22 -8.22 0.83
CA ILE A 100 -2.68 -8.91 2.04
C ILE A 100 -1.45 -9.45 2.75
N GLY A 101 -1.30 -9.12 4.03
CA GLY A 101 -0.16 -9.53 4.83
C GLY A 101 -0.54 -10.02 6.22
N THR A 102 0.35 -10.77 6.85
CA THR A 102 0.24 -11.17 8.25
C THR A 102 1.22 -10.34 9.08
N CYS A 103 0.69 -9.58 10.04
CA CYS A 103 1.45 -8.89 11.07
C CYS A 103 1.37 -9.69 12.37
N ARG A 104 2.50 -10.21 12.85
CA ARG A 104 2.55 -10.90 14.15
C ARG A 104 3.06 -9.94 15.22
N THR A 105 2.41 -9.92 16.37
CA THR A 105 2.85 -9.17 17.55
C THR A 105 3.12 -10.12 18.71
N ALA A 106 3.34 -9.62 19.92
CA ALA A 106 3.50 -10.48 21.09
C ALA A 106 2.22 -11.22 21.48
N ASN A 107 1.08 -10.54 21.42
CA ASN A 107 -0.16 -11.00 22.04
C ASN A 107 -1.29 -11.26 21.03
N GLN A 108 -1.19 -10.73 19.81
CA GLN A 108 -2.23 -10.83 18.79
C GLN A 108 -1.63 -10.82 17.38
N ASN A 109 -2.14 -11.67 16.49
CA ASN A 109 -1.83 -11.61 15.07
C ASN A 109 -2.89 -10.78 14.35
N TYR A 110 -2.48 -10.07 13.31
CA TYR A 110 -3.36 -9.26 12.49
C TYR A 110 -3.20 -9.60 11.02
N ARG A 111 -4.33 -9.72 10.32
CA ARG A 111 -4.39 -9.65 8.87
C ARG A 111 -4.40 -8.20 8.44
N ALA A 112 -3.41 -7.83 7.64
CA ALA A 112 -3.31 -6.54 7.00
C ALA A 112 -3.91 -6.57 5.60
N TYR A 113 -4.71 -5.55 5.28
CA TYR A 113 -5.11 -5.23 3.92
C TYR A 113 -4.66 -3.79 3.62
N ILE A 114 -3.88 -3.62 2.55
CA ILE A 114 -3.30 -2.34 2.14
C ILE A 114 -3.69 -2.10 0.69
N LEU A 115 -4.45 -1.04 0.43
CA LEU A 115 -4.84 -0.63 -0.92
C LEU A 115 -4.06 0.61 -1.32
N ILE A 116 -3.36 0.54 -2.46
CA ILE A 116 -2.69 1.68 -3.08
C ILE A 116 -3.35 2.03 -4.41
N LYS A 117 -3.41 3.33 -4.71
CA LYS A 117 -3.94 3.86 -5.97
C LYS A 117 -3.02 4.94 -6.51
N ASN A 118 -2.90 5.05 -7.83
CA ASN A 118 -2.11 6.11 -8.45
C ASN A 118 -2.80 7.46 -8.19
N GLY A 119 -2.12 8.34 -7.45
CA GLY A 119 -2.52 9.71 -7.17
C GLY A 119 -1.43 10.67 -7.61
N GLY A 120 -1.61 11.33 -8.76
CA GLY A 120 -0.66 12.32 -9.26
C GLY A 120 0.66 11.74 -9.77
N GLY A 121 0.65 10.54 -10.36
CA GLY A 121 1.83 9.91 -10.95
C GLY A 121 2.64 9.05 -9.98
N LYS A 122 2.18 8.86 -8.74
CA LYS A 122 2.75 7.96 -7.74
C LYS A 122 1.64 7.17 -7.07
N PHE A 123 1.91 5.92 -6.69
CA PHE A 123 0.97 5.18 -5.86
C PHE A 123 1.00 5.70 -4.41
N VAL A 124 -0.18 5.83 -3.83
CA VAL A 124 -0.38 6.22 -2.43
C VAL A 124 -1.38 5.29 -1.77
N ILE A 125 -1.22 5.06 -0.47
CA ILE A 125 -2.11 4.25 0.36
C ILE A 125 -3.44 5.01 0.52
N ARG A 126 -4.52 4.36 0.09
CA ARG A 126 -5.90 4.84 0.20
C ARG A 126 -6.70 4.09 1.25
N GLN A 127 -6.29 2.87 1.58
CA GLN A 127 -6.88 2.10 2.68
C GLN A 127 -5.79 1.31 3.39
N LEU A 128 -5.84 1.32 4.71
CA LEU A 128 -5.02 0.48 5.59
C LEU A 128 -5.94 -0.15 6.64
N GLN A 129 -5.97 -1.47 6.66
CA GLN A 129 -6.78 -2.24 7.57
C GLN A 129 -5.92 -3.27 8.31
N LEU A 130 -6.10 -3.39 9.62
CA LEU A 130 -5.56 -4.47 10.45
C LEU A 130 -6.71 -5.10 11.23
N GLU A 131 -7.09 -6.30 10.85
CA GLU A 131 -8.10 -7.10 11.53
C GLU A 131 -7.42 -8.18 12.36
N LYS A 132 -7.98 -8.55 13.51
CA LYS A 132 -7.45 -9.69 14.27
C LYS A 132 -7.64 -10.96 13.43
N ASP A 133 -6.55 -11.70 13.25
CA ASP A 133 -6.62 -13.08 12.71
C ASP A 133 -7.34 -14.03 13.68
#